data_AF-A0A7W1QYT4-F1
#
_entry.id   AF-A0A7W1QYT4-F1
#
_cell.length_a   1.000
_cell.length_b   1.000
_cell.length_c   1.000
_cell.angle_alpha   90.00
_cell.angle_beta   90.00
_cell.angle_gamma   90.00
#
_symmetry.space_group_name_H-M   'P 1'
#
loop_
_entity.id
_entity.type
_entity.pdbx_description
1 polymer ?
#
loop_
_entity_poly.entity_id
_entity_poly.type
_entity_poly.pdbx_seq_one_letter_code
_entity_poly.pdbx_strand_id
1 'polypeptide(L)' 'PQNGGAFDDKSTKVFKEEEDEKIKIYLRALPVDPMTGESDWKLRSSYQTDKEGNWDEVNVFDVRSSSDGEALNGEKYSDW' A
#
# COMPACT_ATOMS: atom_id res chain seq x y z
N PRO A 1 -5.29 35.18 45.09
CA PRO A 1 -5.69 34.83 43.71
C PRO A 1 -4.51 35.07 42.74
N GLN A 2 -4.11 34.02 42.04
CA GLN A 2 -2.80 33.86 41.39
C GLN A 2 -2.65 34.61 40.06
N ASN A 3 -1.40 35.01 39.80
CA ASN A 3 -0.84 35.68 38.62
C ASN A 3 -1.31 35.14 37.27
N GLY A 4 -1.78 36.05 36.40
CA GLY A 4 -1.85 35.82 34.96
C GLY A 4 -0.50 36.17 34.31
N GLY A 5 0.29 35.16 33.98
CA GLY A 5 1.46 35.30 33.11
C GLY A 5 1.09 34.84 31.70
N ALA A 6 1.19 35.74 30.72
CA ALA A 6 1.15 35.40 29.32
C ALA A 6 2.38 34.54 28.98
N PHE A 7 2.16 33.31 28.53
CA PHE A 7 3.23 32.45 28.04
C PHE A 7 3.51 32.82 26.57
N ASP A 8 4.55 33.62 26.34
CA ASP A 8 5.17 33.80 25.02
C ASP A 8 5.90 32.48 24.65
N ASP A 9 5.23 31.59 23.91
CA ASP A 9 5.89 30.44 23.29
C ASP A 9 6.73 30.92 22.09
N LYS A 10 8.02 31.15 22.31
CA LYS A 10 8.99 31.49 21.26
C LYS A 10 9.70 30.26 20.66
N SER A 11 9.06 29.10 20.57
CA SER A 11 9.70 27.91 19.99
C SER A 11 8.85 27.14 18.99
N THR A 12 7.97 27.80 18.24
CA THR A 12 7.41 27.17 17.03
C THR A 12 8.44 27.24 15.90
N LYS A 13 9.27 26.20 15.76
CA LYS A 13 9.99 25.98 14.49
C LYS A 13 8.95 25.65 13.43
N VAL A 14 8.62 26.64 12.61
CA VAL A 14 7.87 26.43 11.37
C VAL A 14 8.77 25.60 10.47
N PHE A 15 8.51 24.30 10.38
CA PHE A 15 9.10 23.45 9.35
C PHE A 15 8.54 23.94 8.03
N LYS A 16 9.37 24.64 7.26
CA LYS A 16 9.04 25.00 5.89
C LYS A 16 9.15 23.72 5.09
N GLU A 17 8.02 23.09 4.79
CA GLU A 17 7.96 22.02 3.81
C GLU A 17 8.31 22.64 2.45
N GLU A 18 9.54 22.41 2.00
CA GLU A 18 9.86 22.61 0.60
C GLU A 18 9.14 21.49 -0.16
N GLU A 19 8.10 21.86 -0.90
CA GLU A 19 7.36 20.94 -1.77
C GLU A 19 8.26 20.55 -2.95
N ASP A 20 9.17 19.60 -2.73
CA ASP A 20 9.88 18.95 -3.82
C ASP A 20 8.84 18.26 -4.73
N GLU A 21 8.81 18.63 -6.02
CA GLU A 21 7.96 17.99 -7.01
C GLU A 21 8.28 16.49 -7.09
N LYS A 22 7.37 15.65 -6.56
CA LYS A 22 7.52 14.19 -6.63
C LYS A 22 7.21 13.69 -8.03
N ILE A 23 8.24 13.31 -8.78
CA ILE A 23 8.09 12.62 -10.06
C ILE A 23 7.46 11.24 -9.79
N LYS A 24 6.28 10.99 -10.38
CA LYS A 24 5.59 9.70 -10.31
C LYS A 24 5.89 8.91 -11.59
N ILE A 25 6.49 7.73 -11.44
CA ILE A 25 6.74 6.78 -12.54
C ILE A 25 5.71 5.66 -12.45
N TYR A 26 4.99 5.44 -13.54
CA TYR A 26 3.95 4.41 -13.63
C TYR A 26 4.40 3.27 -14.55
N LEU A 27 3.87 2.08 -14.30
CA LEU A 27 3.97 0.97 -15.24
C LEU A 27 3.21 1.32 -16.53
N ARG A 28 3.74 0.87 -17.68
CA ARG A 28 3.08 1.07 -18.99
C ARG A 28 1.93 0.08 -19.23
N ALA A 29 1.96 -1.06 -18.55
CA ALA A 29 0.97 -2.13 -18.57
C ALA A 29 1.15 -3.01 -17.32
N LEU A 30 0.20 -3.90 -17.04
CA LEU A 30 0.37 -4.93 -16.02
C LEU A 30 1.48 -5.91 -16.45
N PRO A 31 2.39 -6.29 -15.53
CA PRO A 31 3.40 -7.29 -15.83
C PRO A 31 2.76 -8.68 -15.95
N VAL A 32 3.44 -9.58 -16.65
CA VAL A 32 3.09 -11.00 -16.66
C VAL A 32 3.53 -11.63 -15.34
N ASP A 33 2.64 -12.37 -14.70
CA ASP A 33 2.91 -13.21 -13.55
C ASP A 33 3.85 -14.37 -13.97
N PRO A 34 5.04 -14.51 -13.36
CA PRO A 34 5.97 -15.57 -13.71
C PRO A 34 5.45 -16.98 -13.38
N MET A 35 4.43 -17.10 -12.52
CA MET A 35 3.86 -18.40 -12.11
C MET A 35 2.83 -18.92 -13.11
N THR A 36 2.03 -18.03 -13.71
CA THR A 36 0.96 -18.41 -14.66
C THR A 36 1.32 -18.13 -16.12
N GLY A 37 2.22 -17.18 -16.38
CA GLY A 37 2.49 -16.69 -17.72
C GLY A 37 1.40 -15.74 -18.25
N GLU A 38 0.48 -15.31 -17.39
CA GLU A 38 -0.62 -14.39 -17.71
C GLU A 38 -0.51 -13.09 -16.91
N SER A 39 -1.17 -12.01 -17.33
CA SER A 39 -1.15 -10.71 -16.63
C SER A 39 -2.33 -10.53 -15.69
N ASP A 40 -2.80 -11.61 -15.04
CA ASP A 40 -4.07 -11.74 -14.33
C ASP A 40 -3.90 -11.79 -12.80
N TRP A 41 -3.13 -10.84 -12.27
CA TRP A 41 -2.87 -10.73 -10.83
C TRP A 41 -4.13 -10.65 -9.97
N LYS A 42 -4.11 -11.30 -8.81
CA LYS A 42 -5.10 -11.12 -7.75
C LYS A 42 -4.71 -9.90 -6.91
N LEU A 43 -5.66 -8.97 -6.76
CA LEU A 43 -5.47 -7.73 -6.02
C LEU A 43 -6.36 -7.73 -4.77
N ARG A 44 -5.92 -6.98 -3.74
CA ARG A 44 -6.69 -6.76 -2.52
C ARG A 44 -6.49 -5.35 -2.00
N SER A 45 -7.55 -4.74 -1.46
CA SER A 45 -7.46 -3.46 -0.77
C SER A 45 -7.06 -3.58 0.70
N SER A 46 -6.69 -2.45 1.27
CA SER A 46 -6.48 -2.34 2.72
C SER A 46 -7.73 -2.55 3.57
N TYR A 47 -8.93 -2.55 2.98
CA TYR A 47 -10.21 -2.72 3.68
C TYR A 47 -10.72 -4.17 3.66
N GLN A 48 -10.12 -5.02 2.84
CA GLN A 48 -10.52 -6.41 2.65
C GLN A 48 -9.82 -7.36 3.62
N THR A 49 -10.52 -8.41 4.02
CA THR A 49 -9.97 -9.50 4.85
C THR A 49 -9.03 -10.40 4.04
N ASP A 50 -8.27 -11.26 4.72
CA ASP A 50 -7.38 -12.28 4.14
C ASP A 50 -8.10 -13.31 3.26
N LYS A 51 -9.38 -13.56 3.55
CA LYS A 51 -10.20 -14.55 2.84
C LYS A 51 -10.88 -14.01 1.59
N GLU A 52 -10.76 -12.71 1.33
CA GLU A 52 -11.39 -12.11 0.15
C GLU A 52 -10.59 -12.45 -1.11
N GLY A 53 -11.25 -13.18 -2.02
CA GLY A 53 -10.63 -13.69 -3.26
C GLY A 53 -10.69 -12.74 -4.46
N ASN A 54 -11.44 -11.64 -4.34
CA ASN A 54 -11.64 -10.64 -5.40
C ASN A 54 -11.36 -9.26 -4.84
N TRP A 55 -10.87 -8.36 -5.68
CA TRP A 55 -10.62 -6.97 -5.33
C TRP A 55 -11.93 -6.16 -5.24
N ASP A 56 -12.03 -5.23 -4.30
CA ASP A 56 -13.19 -4.34 -4.09
C ASP A 56 -13.11 -3.02 -4.89
N GLU A 57 -12.13 -2.89 -5.78
CA GLU A 57 -11.86 -1.69 -6.58
C GLU A 57 -11.38 -0.46 -5.76
N VAL A 58 -11.01 -0.65 -4.49
CA VAL A 58 -10.54 0.43 -3.62
C VAL A 58 -9.06 0.29 -3.37
N ASN A 59 -8.20 1.21 -3.85
CA ASN A 59 -6.74 1.15 -3.68
C ASN A 59 -6.08 -0.19 -4.06
N VAL A 60 -4.75 -0.25 -4.09
CA VAL A 60 -4.04 -1.53 -4.25
C VAL A 60 -3.10 -1.64 -3.07
N PHE A 61 -3.36 -2.61 -2.21
CA PHE A 61 -2.56 -2.87 -1.01
C PHE A 61 -1.73 -4.14 -1.16
N ASP A 62 -2.33 -5.16 -1.75
CA ASP A 62 -1.73 -6.48 -1.92
C ASP A 62 -1.80 -6.94 -3.38
N VAL A 63 -0.77 -7.67 -3.83
CA VAL A 63 -0.65 -8.19 -5.20
C VAL A 63 -0.08 -9.60 -5.15
N ARG A 64 -0.85 -10.57 -5.61
CA ARG A 64 -0.49 -12.00 -5.56
C ARG A 64 -0.79 -12.73 -6.86
N SER A 65 -0.07 -13.82 -7.07
CA SER A 65 -0.19 -14.67 -8.26
C SER A 65 -1.56 -15.34 -8.32
N SER A 66 -2.12 -15.52 -9.52
CA SER A 66 -3.38 -16.26 -9.73
C SER A 66 -3.18 -17.77 -9.82
N SER A 67 -1.94 -18.25 -9.72
CA SER A 67 -1.57 -19.66 -9.81
C SER A 67 -2.31 -20.54 -8.78
N ASP A 68 -2.80 -21.69 -9.25
CA ASP A 68 -3.30 -22.78 -8.41
C ASP A 68 -2.16 -23.61 -7.77
N GLY A 69 -0.89 -23.22 -7.97
CA GLY A 69 0.27 -23.90 -7.44
C GLY A 69 0.51 -23.68 -5.94
N GLU A 70 1.29 -24.59 -5.35
CA GLU A 70 1.72 -24.53 -3.96
C GLU A 70 3.24 -24.37 -3.86
N ALA A 71 3.69 -23.62 -2.86
CA ALA A 71 5.07 -23.51 -2.46
C ALA A 71 5.54 -24.80 -1.76
N LEU A 72 6.85 -24.91 -1.51
CA LEU A 72 7.46 -26.11 -0.91
C LEU A 72 6.95 -26.43 0.50
N ASN A 73 6.37 -25.45 1.19
CA ASN A 73 5.74 -25.59 2.50
C ASN A 73 4.24 -25.95 2.44
N GLY A 74 3.67 -26.10 1.23
CA GLY A 74 2.25 -26.38 1.01
C GLY A 74 1.33 -25.15 1.04
N GLU A 75 1.87 -23.94 1.20
CA GLU A 75 1.08 -22.71 1.07
C GLU A 75 0.82 -22.40 -0.40
N LYS A 76 -0.40 -21.99 -0.74
CA LYS A 76 -0.73 -21.60 -2.11
C LYS A 76 -0.12 -20.26 -2.46
N TYR A 77 0.35 -20.10 -3.69
CA TYR A 77 0.82 -18.80 -4.17
C TYR A 77 -0.30 -17.74 -4.19
N SER A 78 -1.56 -18.17 -4.26
CA SER A 78 -2.73 -17.29 -4.16
C SER A 78 -3.01 -16.79 -2.74
N ASP A 79 -2.44 -17.41 -1.71
CA ASP A 79 -2.73 -17.12 -0.30
C ASP A 79 -1.59 -16.36 0.39
N TRP A 80 -0.46 -16.18 -0.31
CA TRP A 80 0.65 -15.34 0.11
C TRP A 80 0.33 -13.86 -0.13
#